data_AF-A0A8J7QQ37-F1
#
_entry.id   AF-A0A8J7QQ37-F1
#
_cell.length_a   1.000
_cell.length_b   1.000
_cell.length_c   1.000
_cell.angle_alpha   90.00
_cell.angle_beta   90.00
_cell.angle_gamma   90.00
#
_symmetry.space_group_name_H-M   'P 1'
#
loop_
_entity.id
_entity.type
_entity.pdbx_description
1 polymer ?
#
loop_
_entity_poly.entity_id
_entity_poly.type
_entity_poly.pdbx_seq_one_letter_code
_entity_poly.pdbx_strand_id
1 'polypeptide(L)'
;MMKIKLGTTQLHVTYTDDELKTKVLGYIDSKDDGVGFRDICDNILTFAEDEGKLSQPEAEQYQWMELDRADILRIDAILNDAIAERRIMIDFNTTHYQAADTYFIKR
;
A
#
# COMPACT_ATOMS: atom_id res chain seq x y z
N MET A 1 9.20 -29.42 -2.90
CA MET A 1 8.86 -28.93 -4.25
C MET A 1 8.02 -27.67 -4.05
N MET A 2 8.58 -26.50 -4.36
CA MET A 2 7.86 -25.23 -4.25
C MET A 2 6.67 -25.22 -5.21
N LYS A 3 5.50 -24.78 -4.73
CA LYS A 3 4.31 -24.59 -5.57
C LYS A 3 4.20 -23.12 -5.93
N ILE A 4 4.26 -22.82 -7.23
CA ILE A 4 4.01 -21.48 -7.75
C ILE A 4 2.53 -21.39 -8.14
N LYS A 5 1.79 -20.44 -7.56
CA LYS A 5 0.43 -20.11 -8.02
C LYS A 5 0.50 -19.05 -9.12
N LEU A 6 -0.17 -19.34 -10.22
CA LEU A 6 -0.28 -18.46 -11.39
C LEU A 6 -1.48 -17.53 -11.22
N GLY A 7 -1.33 -16.28 -11.66
CA GLY A 7 -2.33 -15.22 -11.50
C GLY A 7 -2.15 -14.36 -10.25
N THR A 8 -3.05 -13.39 -10.08
CA THR A 8 -3.05 -12.47 -8.94
C THR A 8 -3.62 -13.14 -7.70
N THR A 9 -2.85 -13.13 -6.62
CA THR A 9 -3.27 -13.64 -5.31
C THR A 9 -3.43 -12.49 -4.33
N GLN A 10 -4.59 -12.42 -3.69
CA GLN A 10 -4.85 -11.50 -2.60
C GLN A 10 -4.20 -12.00 -1.31
N LEU A 11 -3.38 -11.18 -0.69
CA LEU A 11 -2.68 -11.50 0.55
C LEU A 11 -2.99 -10.47 1.63
N HIS A 12 -3.12 -10.96 2.85
CA HIS A 12 -3.34 -10.14 4.03
C HIS A 12 -2.00 -9.80 4.70
N VAL A 13 -1.82 -8.56 5.15
CA VAL A 13 -0.68 -8.14 5.96
C VAL A 13 -0.99 -8.27 7.45
N THR A 14 -0.04 -8.78 8.20
CA THR A 14 -0.13 -9.01 9.66
C THR A 14 0.30 -7.79 10.48
N TYR A 15 0.43 -6.63 9.84
CA TYR A 15 0.73 -5.37 10.52
C TYR A 15 -0.40 -4.98 11.48
N THR A 16 -0.03 -4.44 12.63
CA THR A 16 -0.99 -3.70 13.47
C THR A 16 -1.41 -2.40 12.77
N ASP A 17 -2.49 -1.76 13.22
CA ASP A 17 -2.94 -0.48 12.64
C ASP A 17 -1.89 0.63 12.79
N ASP A 18 -1.15 0.67 13.91
CA ASP A 18 -0.07 1.63 14.13
C ASP A 18 1.15 1.37 13.23
N GLU A 19 1.53 0.10 13.05
CA GLU A 19 2.59 -0.30 12.12
C GLU A 19 2.22 0.10 10.69
N LEU A 20 1.01 -0.25 10.26
CA LEU A 20 0.50 0.07 8.92
C LEU A 20 0.42 1.59 8.71
N LYS A 21 -0.08 2.34 9.69
CA LYS A 21 -0.10 3.82 9.66
C LYS A 21 1.29 4.40 9.49
N THR A 22 2.26 3.90 10.25
CA THR A 22 3.66 4.35 10.17
C THR A 22 4.25 4.08 8.79
N LYS A 23 3.98 2.91 8.21
CA LYS A 23 4.46 2.53 6.88
C LYS A 23 3.84 3.38 5.77
N VAL A 24 2.51 3.54 5.79
CA VAL A 24 1.77 4.32 4.78
C VAL A 24 2.23 5.78 4.79
N LEU A 25 2.21 6.41 5.96
CA LEU A 25 2.58 7.83 6.07
C LEU A 25 4.07 8.05 5.89
N GLY A 26 4.92 7.13 6.38
CA GLY A 26 6.35 7.18 6.16
C GLY A 26 6.73 7.08 4.69
N TYR A 27 6.02 6.25 3.90
CA TYR A 27 6.24 6.19 2.47
C TYR A 27 5.89 7.51 1.78
N ILE A 28 4.74 8.11 2.09
CA ILE A 28 4.34 9.41 1.54
C ILE A 28 5.32 10.51 1.94
N ASP A 29 5.71 10.57 3.22
CA ASP A 29 6.64 11.57 3.74
C ASP A 29 8.04 11.47 3.09
N SER A 30 8.44 10.27 2.65
CA SER A 30 9.71 10.01 1.96
C SER A 30 9.75 10.48 0.50
N LYS A 31 8.61 10.89 -0.07
CA LYS A 31 8.50 11.34 -1.46
C LYS A 31 8.37 12.87 -1.51
N ASP A 32 8.97 13.47 -2.51
CA ASP A 32 8.87 14.92 -2.75
C ASP A 32 7.71 15.28 -3.69
N ASP A 33 7.33 14.34 -4.56
CA ASP A 33 6.18 14.46 -5.46
C ASP A 33 4.97 13.65 -4.93
N GLY A 34 3.82 13.81 -5.58
CA GLY A 34 2.62 13.07 -5.24
C GLY A 34 2.79 11.56 -5.44
N VAL A 35 2.19 10.78 -4.53
CA VAL A 35 2.26 9.32 -4.51
C VAL A 35 0.90 8.74 -4.86
N GLY A 36 0.86 7.82 -5.82
CA GLY A 36 -0.36 7.13 -6.23
C GLY A 36 -0.85 6.14 -5.16
N PHE A 37 -2.16 5.95 -5.06
CA PHE A 37 -2.75 4.94 -4.18
C PHE A 37 -2.23 3.53 -4.47
N ARG A 38 -2.10 3.16 -5.75
CA ARG A 38 -1.56 1.85 -6.13
C ARG A 38 -0.11 1.70 -5.68
N ASP A 39 0.69 2.75 -5.88
CA ASP A 39 2.09 2.75 -5.44
C ASP A 39 2.22 2.58 -3.93
N ILE A 40 1.30 3.16 -3.14
CA ILE A 40 1.23 2.96 -1.69
C ILE A 40 0.96 1.47 -1.39
N CYS A 41 -0.07 0.88 -1.99
CA CYS A 41 -0.41 -0.52 -1.77
C CYS A 41 0.73 -1.48 -2.15
N ASP A 42 1.34 -1.28 -3.32
CA ASP A 42 2.46 -2.10 -3.80
C ASP A 42 3.67 -1.98 -2.88
N ASN A 43 3.93 -0.77 -2.35
CA ASN A 43 5.02 -0.54 -1.42
C ASN A 43 4.77 -1.21 -0.06
N ILE A 44 3.55 -1.14 0.47
CA ILE A 44 3.16 -1.87 1.70
C ILE A 44 3.32 -3.38 1.51
N LEU A 45 2.90 -3.90 0.36
CA LEU A 45 3.03 -5.32 0.04
C LEU A 45 4.51 -5.75 -0.02
N THR A 46 5.36 -4.94 -0.64
CA THR A 46 6.82 -5.15 -0.70
C THR A 46 7.43 -5.17 0.70
N PHE A 47 7.10 -4.20 1.55
CA PHE A 47 7.58 -4.19 2.94
C PHE A 47 7.09 -5.41 3.72
N ALA A 48 5.84 -5.82 3.54
CA ALA A 48 5.29 -6.97 4.22
C ALA A 48 5.98 -8.27 3.79
N GLU A 49 6.34 -8.39 2.51
CA GLU A 49 7.11 -9.53 1.99
C GLU A 49 8.50 -9.57 2.62
N ASP A 50 9.25 -8.45 2.55
CA ASP A 50 10.61 -8.34 3.08
C ASP A 50 10.68 -8.61 4.58
N GLU A 51 9.63 -8.23 5.33
CA GLU A 51 9.55 -8.39 6.79
C GLU A 51 8.89 -9.70 7.23
N GLY A 52 8.46 -10.54 6.29
CA GLY A 52 7.74 -11.79 6.60
C GLY A 52 6.39 -11.56 7.29
N LYS A 53 5.77 -10.41 7.03
CA LYS A 53 4.49 -9.96 7.59
C LYS A 53 3.30 -10.30 6.69
N LEU A 54 3.48 -11.07 5.62
CA LEU A 54 2.38 -11.61 4.82
C LEU A 54 1.78 -12.85 5.47
N SER A 55 0.45 -12.91 5.54
CA SER A 55 -0.30 -14.11 5.94
C SER A 55 -0.29 -15.11 4.78
N GLN A 56 0.83 -15.80 4.60
CA GLN A 56 1.01 -16.82 3.56
C GLN A 56 1.58 -18.12 4.15
N PRO A 57 1.22 -19.29 3.58
CA PRO A 57 1.91 -20.54 3.90
C PRO A 57 3.38 -20.46 3.46
N GLU A 58 4.32 -20.84 4.33
CA GLU A 58 5.78 -20.77 4.09
C GLU A 58 6.28 -21.47 2.81
N ALA A 59 5.46 -22.32 2.18
CA ALA A 59 5.82 -23.14 1.02
C ALA A 59 5.24 -22.68 -0.33
N GLU A 60 4.54 -21.54 -0.39
CA GLU A 60 3.92 -21.01 -1.60
C GLU A 60 4.69 -19.80 -2.16
N GLN A 61 4.79 -19.72 -3.49
CA GLN A 61 5.21 -18.53 -4.21
C GLN A 61 4.09 -18.07 -5.15
N TYR A 62 3.94 -16.76 -5.29
CA TYR A 62 2.89 -16.15 -6.10
C TYR A 62 3.51 -15.39 -7.27
N GLN A 63 2.89 -15.50 -8.46
CA GLN A 63 3.34 -14.76 -9.63
C GLN A 63 3.07 -13.26 -9.50
N TRP A 64 1.86 -12.92 -9.03
CA TRP A 64 1.41 -11.57 -8.77
C TRP A 64 0.71 -11.55 -7.43
N MET A 65 0.97 -10.51 -6.65
CA MET A 65 0.39 -10.32 -5.32
C MET A 65 -0.34 -8.99 -5.31
N GLU A 66 -1.45 -8.94 -4.60
CA GLU A 66 -2.14 -7.69 -4.27
C GLU A 66 -2.62 -7.76 -2.82
N LEU A 67 -2.80 -6.59 -2.20
CA LEU A 67 -3.40 -6.54 -0.87
C LEU A 67 -4.85 -7.02 -0.93
N ASP A 68 -5.28 -7.72 0.11
CA ASP A 68 -6.68 -8.06 0.26
C ASP A 68 -7.56 -6.82 0.48
N ARG A 69 -8.88 -7.01 0.37
CA ARG A 69 -9.81 -5.88 0.51
C ARG A 69 -9.82 -5.29 1.91
N ALA A 70 -9.52 -6.07 2.95
CA ALA A 70 -9.54 -5.58 4.32
C ALA A 70 -8.39 -4.61 4.57
N ASP A 71 -7.20 -4.93 4.08
CA ASP A 71 -6.02 -4.07 4.21
C ASP A 71 -6.13 -2.82 3.34
N ILE A 72 -6.70 -2.93 2.15
CA ILE A 72 -7.03 -1.76 1.31
C ILE A 72 -7.92 -0.78 2.10
N LEU A 73 -8.96 -1.26 2.78
CA LEU A 73 -9.85 -0.41 3.57
C LEU A 73 -9.16 0.20 4.80
N ARG A 74 -8.19 -0.50 5.40
CA ARG A 74 -7.37 0.04 6.49
C ARG A 74 -6.47 1.17 6.00
N ILE A 75 -5.86 1.00 4.82
CA ILE A 75 -5.08 2.07 4.16
C ILE A 75 -5.97 3.25 3.83
N ASP A 76 -7.17 3.03 3.27
CA ASP A 76 -8.15 4.09 2.98
C ASP A 76 -8.48 4.91 4.24
N ALA A 77 -8.71 4.25 5.37
CA ALA A 77 -8.98 4.91 6.65
C ALA A 77 -7.78 5.76 7.11
N ILE A 78 -6.55 5.23 7.04
CA ILE A 78 -5.32 5.96 7.39
C ILE A 78 -5.17 7.23 6.53
N LEU A 79 -5.40 7.12 5.22
CA LEU A 79 -5.30 8.26 4.30
C LEU A 79 -6.38 9.30 4.60
N ASN A 80 -7.62 8.87 4.87
CA ASN A 80 -8.72 9.75 5.23
C ASN A 80 -8.44 10.52 6.53
N ASP A 81 -7.92 9.83 7.55
CA ASP A 81 -7.50 10.46 8.80
C ASP A 81 -6.37 11.48 8.57
N ALA A 82 -5.36 11.14 7.77
CA ALA A 82 -4.26 12.06 7.44
C ALA A 82 -4.73 13.29 6.65
N ILE A 83 -5.74 13.16 5.80
CA ILE A 83 -6.40 14.28 5.11
C ILE A 83 -7.15 15.15 6.13
N ALA A 84 -7.91 14.54 7.04
CA ALA A 84 -8.65 15.26 8.08
C ALA A 84 -7.71 16.03 9.03
N GLU A 85 -6.56 15.43 9.36
CA GLU A 85 -5.46 16.04 10.12
C GLU A 85 -4.66 17.08 9.31
N ARG A 86 -4.98 17.30 8.02
CA ARG A 86 -4.29 18.21 7.10
C ARG A 86 -2.80 17.92 6.90
N ARG A 87 -2.37 16.66 7.10
CA ARG A 87 -0.98 16.22 6.86
C ARG A 87 -0.70 15.96 5.39
N ILE A 88 -1.72 15.51 4.66
CA ILE A 88 -1.66 15.24 3.22
C ILE A 88 -2.87 15.86 2.53
N MET A 89 -2.85 15.91 1.20
CA MET A 89 -4.02 16.22 0.39
C MET A 89 -4.06 15.40 -0.89
N ILE A 90 -5.26 15.25 -1.45
CA ILE A 90 -5.45 14.68 -2.78
C ILE A 90 -4.99 15.71 -3.82
N ASP A 91 -4.08 15.28 -4.69
CA ASP A 91 -3.69 16.06 -5.86
C ASP A 91 -4.60 15.73 -7.04
N PHE A 92 -5.45 16.69 -7.41
CA PHE A 92 -6.36 16.56 -8.54
C PHE A 92 -5.68 16.87 -9.89
N ASN A 93 -4.43 17.32 -9.90
CA ASN A 93 -3.69 17.56 -11.14
C ASN A 93 -3.16 16.25 -11.73
N THR A 94 -4.08 15.42 -12.21
CA THR A 94 -3.75 14.11 -12.80
C THR A 94 -2.94 14.21 -14.09
N THR A 95 -2.86 15.39 -14.72
CA THR A 95 -2.03 15.61 -15.93
C THR A 95 -0.53 15.60 -15.67
N HIS A 96 -0.13 15.73 -14.41
CA HIS A 96 1.28 15.63 -14.00
C HIS A 96 1.76 14.17 -13.91
N TYR A 97 0.83 13.22 -13.81
CA TYR A 97 1.14 11.82 -13.54
C TYR A 97 0.82 10.91 -14.75
N GLN A 98 1.56 9.82 -14.87
CA GLN A 98 1.50 8.95 -16.07
C GLN A 98 0.35 7.93 -16.03
N ALA A 99 -0.24 7.70 -14.86
CA ALA A 99 -1.23 6.64 -14.65
C ALA A 99 -2.53 7.18 -14.06
N ALA A 100 -3.65 6.58 -14.46
CA ALA A 100 -4.95 6.81 -13.85
C ALA A 100 -4.96 6.22 -12.43
N ASP A 101 -4.76 7.09 -11.45
CA ASP A 101 -4.74 6.78 -10.02
C ASP A 101 -5.16 8.02 -9.19
N THR A 102 -5.38 7.83 -7.90
CA THR A 102 -5.54 8.94 -6.93
C THR A 102 -4.18 9.24 -6.31
N TYR A 103 -3.74 10.50 -6.41
CA TYR A 103 -2.44 10.91 -5.89
C TYR A 103 -2.59 11.69 -4.59
N PHE A 104 -1.67 11.44 -3.67
CA PHE A 104 -1.58 12.12 -2.38
C PHE A 104 -0.25 12.84 -2.26
N ILE A 105 -0.27 14.09 -1.82
CA ILE A 105 0.93 14.90 -1.59
C ILE A 105 0.97 15.40 -0.15
N LYS A 106 2.17 15.46 0.44
CA LYS A 106 2.40 16.04 1.76
C LYS A 106 2.05 17.54 1.76
N ARG A 107 1.51 18.02 2.89
CA ARG A 107 1.19 19.44 3.11
C ARG A 107 2.28 20.19 3.85
#